data_AF-A0A497YF96-F1
#
_entry.id   AF-A0A497YF96-F1
#
_cell.length_a   1.000
_cell.length_b   1.000
_cell.length_c   1.000
_cell.angle_alpha   90.00
_cell.angle_beta   90.00
_cell.angle_gamma   90.00
#
_symmetry.space_group_name_H-M   'P 1'
#
loop_
_entity.id
_entity.type
_entity.pdbx_description
1 polymer ?
#
loop_
_entity_poly.entity_id
_entity_poly.type
_entity_poly.pdbx_seq_one_letter_code
_entity_poly.pdbx_strand_id
1 'polypeptide(L)'
;MINVSPEVKQQALLFLSRNQKIAAVKVVKDHSGCGLKEAKDYVDDLEEGVQQPISNPADLDAELLVILSQGNKLNAIKHYKDATGAGLAESKDYVERLMQFKPGSNTVQQSRDTDIKNIISDNSGNNQNPLKNFMIKLLLVILIAAALTYLMFKI
;
A
#
# COMPACT_ATOMS: atom_id res chain seq x y z
N MET A 1 -29.65 22.34 -13.27
CA MET A 1 -28.78 21.21 -13.62
C MET A 1 -28.01 21.61 -14.86
N ILE A 2 -26.69 21.78 -14.72
CA ILE A 2 -25.83 22.14 -15.86
C ILE A 2 -25.75 20.92 -16.77
N ASN A 3 -26.08 21.08 -18.06
CA ASN A 3 -26.02 20.00 -19.03
C ASN A 3 -24.58 19.87 -19.55
N VAL A 4 -23.72 19.23 -18.77
CA VAL A 4 -22.34 18.94 -19.18
C VAL A 4 -22.33 17.59 -19.90
N SER A 5 -21.88 17.59 -21.16
CA SER A 5 -21.72 16.36 -21.93
C SER A 5 -20.79 15.38 -21.21
N PRO A 6 -21.05 14.06 -21.26
CA PRO A 6 -20.24 13.06 -20.56
C PRO A 6 -18.76 13.08 -20.97
N GLU A 7 -18.46 13.47 -22.20
CA GLU A 7 -17.10 13.65 -22.73
C GLU A 7 -16.35 14.78 -22.01
N VAL A 8 -17.02 15.94 -21.83
CA VAL A 8 -16.47 17.11 -21.14
C VAL A 8 -16.24 16.80 -19.67
N LYS A 9 -17.16 16.04 -19.04
CA LYS A 9 -16.98 15.53 -17.69
C LYS A 9 -15.72 14.67 -17.59
N GLN A 10 -15.54 13.69 -18.46
CA GLN A 10 -14.34 12.83 -18.47
C GLN A 10 -13.05 13.63 -18.67
N GLN A 11 -13.08 14.64 -19.54
CA GLN A 11 -11.94 15.49 -19.80
C GLN A 11 -11.60 16.37 -18.59
N ALA A 12 -12.60 16.92 -17.92
CA ALA A 12 -12.43 17.65 -16.66
C ALA A 12 -11.84 16.76 -15.55
N LEU A 13 -12.29 15.50 -15.46
CA LEU A 13 -11.74 14.50 -14.54
C LEU A 13 -10.26 14.21 -14.81
N LEU A 14 -9.86 14.11 -16.08
CA LEU A 14 -8.46 13.93 -16.46
C LEU A 14 -7.57 15.14 -16.10
N PHE A 15 -8.13 16.35 -16.14
CA PHE A 15 -7.42 17.54 -15.68
C PHE A 15 -7.32 17.59 -14.15
N LEU A 16 -8.39 17.20 -13.44
CA LEU A 16 -8.38 17.07 -11.99
C LEU A 16 -7.37 16.02 -11.51
N SER A 17 -7.25 14.88 -12.20
CA SER A 17 -6.27 13.84 -11.86
C SER A 17 -4.81 14.29 -11.97
N ARG A 18 -4.55 15.27 -12.84
CA ARG A 18 -3.24 15.90 -13.02
C ARG A 18 -3.04 17.13 -12.15
N ASN A 19 -3.94 17.39 -11.19
CA ASN A 19 -3.96 18.59 -10.36
C ASN A 19 -4.10 19.90 -11.15
N GLN A 20 -4.67 19.84 -12.37
CA GLN A 20 -4.86 20.97 -13.28
C GLN A 20 -6.29 21.54 -13.19
N LYS A 21 -6.69 22.00 -12.00
CA LYS A 21 -8.06 22.49 -11.73
C LYS A 21 -8.51 23.63 -12.65
N ILE A 22 -7.62 24.58 -12.95
CA ILE A 22 -7.92 25.70 -13.85
C ILE A 22 -8.24 25.21 -15.28
N ALA A 23 -7.55 24.17 -15.75
CA ALA A 23 -7.82 23.57 -17.05
C ALA A 23 -9.17 22.84 -17.07
N ALA A 24 -9.53 22.15 -15.98
CA ALA A 24 -10.84 21.52 -15.82
C ALA A 24 -11.98 22.56 -15.88
N VAL A 25 -11.88 23.65 -15.13
CA VAL A 25 -12.87 24.75 -15.13
C VAL A 25 -13.00 25.37 -16.52
N LYS A 26 -11.87 25.57 -17.22
CA LYS A 26 -11.86 26.09 -18.58
C LYS A 26 -12.63 25.19 -19.54
N VAL A 27 -12.37 23.89 -19.52
CA VAL A 27 -13.03 22.92 -20.43
C VAL A 27 -14.54 22.86 -20.19
N VAL A 28 -14.97 22.84 -18.92
CA VAL A 28 -16.39 22.85 -18.56
C VAL A 28 -17.07 24.13 -19.02
N LYS A 29 -16.45 25.29 -18.78
CA LYS A 29 -16.95 26.59 -19.23
C LYS A 29 -17.08 26.66 -20.76
N ASP A 30 -16.02 26.29 -21.47
CA ASP A 30 -15.93 26.49 -22.93
C ASP A 30 -16.91 25.56 -23.68
N HIS A 31 -17.20 24.36 -23.16
CA HIS A 31 -18.09 23.40 -23.83
C HIS A 31 -19.54 23.41 -23.30
N SER A 32 -19.77 23.84 -22.05
CA SER A 32 -21.13 23.89 -21.48
C SER A 32 -21.78 25.25 -21.63
N GLY A 33 -21.02 26.30 -21.99
CA GLY A 33 -21.52 27.67 -22.13
C GLY A 33 -21.99 28.29 -20.81
N CYS A 34 -21.64 27.70 -19.66
CA CYS A 34 -22.07 28.14 -18.34
C CYS A 34 -21.22 29.32 -17.82
N GLY A 35 -21.73 30.01 -16.81
CA GLY A 35 -20.99 31.09 -16.15
C GLY A 35 -19.72 30.57 -15.46
N LEU A 36 -18.71 31.43 -15.28
CA LEU A 36 -17.47 31.04 -14.61
C LEU A 36 -17.70 30.48 -13.20
N LYS A 37 -18.69 31.03 -12.49
CA LYS A 37 -19.12 30.54 -11.18
C LYS A 37 -19.68 29.11 -11.26
N GLU A 38 -20.59 28.85 -12.21
CA GLU A 38 -21.21 27.55 -12.40
C GLU A 38 -20.20 26.48 -12.85
N ALA A 39 -19.26 26.85 -13.72
CA ALA A 39 -18.17 25.97 -14.14
C ALA A 39 -17.25 25.60 -12.97
N LYS A 40 -16.96 26.55 -12.09
CA LYS A 40 -16.17 26.32 -10.87
C LYS A 40 -16.93 25.40 -9.92
N ASP A 41 -18.18 25.72 -9.59
CA ASP A 41 -18.98 24.93 -8.65
C ASP A 41 -19.13 23.48 -9.15
N TYR A 42 -19.36 23.28 -10.45
CA TYR A 42 -19.41 21.94 -11.05
C TYR A 42 -18.07 21.18 -10.96
N VAL A 43 -16.94 21.86 -11.19
CA VAL A 43 -15.62 21.22 -11.08
C VAL A 43 -15.25 20.95 -9.62
N ASP A 44 -15.67 21.80 -8.69
CA ASP A 44 -15.52 21.58 -7.24
C ASP A 44 -16.35 20.36 -6.80
N ASP A 45 -17.58 20.22 -7.26
CA ASP A 45 -18.43 19.03 -7.01
C ASP A 45 -17.80 17.76 -7.62
N LEU A 46 -17.22 17.87 -8.82
CA LEU A 46 -16.47 16.78 -9.44
C LEU A 46 -15.21 16.45 -8.65
N GLU A 47 -14.47 17.46 -8.19
CA GLU A 47 -13.27 17.28 -7.37
C GLU A 47 -13.62 16.64 -6.04
N GLU A 48 -14.69 17.03 -5.36
CA GLU A 48 -15.15 16.36 -4.13
C GLU A 48 -15.54 14.89 -4.40
N GLY A 49 -16.13 14.59 -5.56
CA GLY A 49 -16.39 13.22 -5.99
C GLY A 49 -15.14 12.43 -6.43
N VAL A 50 -14.04 13.11 -6.72
CA VAL A 50 -12.79 12.57 -7.32
C VAL A 50 -11.59 12.70 -6.39
N GLN A 51 -11.76 13.32 -5.23
CA GLN A 51 -10.87 13.24 -4.08
C GLN A 51 -10.81 11.82 -3.48
N GLN A 52 -11.20 10.80 -4.25
CA GLN A 52 -10.59 9.49 -4.13
C GLN A 52 -9.26 9.52 -4.89
N PRO A 53 -8.12 9.54 -4.18
CA PRO A 53 -6.80 9.65 -4.78
C PRO A 53 -6.59 8.52 -5.77
N ILE A 54 -6.11 8.89 -6.96
CA ILE A 54 -5.99 8.04 -8.14
C ILE A 54 -4.67 7.25 -8.08
N SER A 55 -4.41 6.68 -6.91
CA SER A 55 -3.73 5.40 -6.79
C SER A 55 -4.86 4.42 -6.60
N ASN A 56 -5.12 3.51 -7.54
CA ASN A 56 -6.09 2.45 -7.35
C ASN A 56 -5.97 1.96 -5.90
N PRO A 57 -7.03 2.02 -5.06
CA PRO A 57 -6.90 1.73 -3.64
C PRO A 57 -6.27 0.35 -3.41
N ALA A 58 -6.52 -0.59 -4.32
CA ALA A 58 -5.87 -1.91 -4.36
C ALA A 58 -4.33 -1.88 -4.50
N ASP A 59 -3.76 -0.93 -5.24
CA ASP A 59 -2.32 -0.81 -5.47
C ASP A 59 -1.64 -0.13 -4.27
N LEU A 60 -2.27 0.94 -3.75
CA LEU A 60 -1.82 1.60 -2.53
C LEU A 60 -1.88 0.64 -1.32
N ASP A 61 -2.92 -0.18 -1.23
CA ASP A 61 -3.07 -1.20 -0.20
C ASP A 61 -1.97 -2.27 -0.31
N ALA A 62 -1.61 -2.70 -1.52
CA ALA A 62 -0.51 -3.64 -1.73
C ALA A 62 0.83 -3.06 -1.25
N GLU A 63 1.12 -1.80 -1.58
CA GLU A 63 2.32 -1.09 -1.10
C GLU A 63 2.33 -0.93 0.42
N LEU A 64 1.19 -0.55 1.01
CA LEU A 64 1.02 -0.42 2.46
C LEU A 64 1.22 -1.75 3.18
N LEU A 65 0.67 -2.84 2.64
CA LEU A 65 0.86 -4.18 3.18
C LEU A 65 2.33 -4.62 3.13
N VAL A 66 3.07 -4.27 2.07
CA VAL A 66 4.52 -4.51 2.00
C VAL A 66 5.24 -3.75 3.11
N ILE A 67 4.97 -2.46 3.29
CA ILE A 67 5.60 -1.63 4.32
C ILE A 67 5.22 -2.12 5.74
N LEU A 68 3.97 -2.55 5.94
CA LEU A 68 3.48 -3.12 7.20
C LEU A 68 4.09 -4.48 7.50
N SER A 69 4.34 -5.32 6.47
CA SER A 69 4.99 -6.62 6.64
C SER A 69 6.44 -6.50 7.15
N GLN A 70 7.08 -5.36 6.88
CA GLN A 70 8.41 -5.01 7.38
C GLN A 70 8.38 -4.46 8.83
N GLY A 71 7.20 -4.38 9.45
CA GLY A 71 7.02 -3.83 10.79
C GLY A 71 7.06 -2.30 10.85
N ASN A 72 7.02 -1.62 9.70
CA ASN A 72 7.23 -0.18 9.63
C ASN A 72 5.92 0.62 9.53
N LYS A 73 5.14 0.57 10.61
CA LYS A 73 3.82 1.23 10.68
C LYS A 73 3.88 2.74 10.42
N LEU A 74 4.93 3.42 10.90
CA LEU A 74 5.07 4.86 10.71
C LEU A 74 5.27 5.24 9.25
N ASN A 75 6.10 4.48 8.52
CA ASN A 75 6.28 4.70 7.08
C ASN A 75 5.02 4.38 6.28
N ALA A 76 4.22 3.39 6.69
CA ALA A 76 2.93 3.11 6.05
C ALA A 76 1.96 4.30 6.21
N ILE A 77 1.86 4.86 7.42
CA ILE A 77 1.02 6.05 7.69
C ILE A 77 1.50 7.24 6.87
N LYS A 78 2.81 7.48 6.82
CA LYS A 78 3.39 8.55 6.01
C LYS A 78 3.10 8.33 4.53
N HIS A 79 3.28 7.12 4.02
CA HIS A 79 3.03 6.78 2.62
C HIS A 79 1.57 7.00 2.23
N TYR A 80 0.63 6.53 3.06
CA TYR A 80 -0.80 6.77 2.83
C TYR A 80 -1.11 8.27 2.86
N LYS A 81 -0.59 9.01 3.82
CA LYS A 81 -0.77 10.46 3.93
C LYS A 81 -0.25 11.21 2.69
N ASP A 82 0.95 10.86 2.24
CA ASP A 82 1.61 11.51 1.10
C ASP A 82 0.92 11.14 -0.22
N ALA A 83 0.37 9.92 -0.35
CA ALA A 83 -0.36 9.47 -1.52
C ALA A 83 -1.82 9.98 -1.59
N THR A 84 -2.49 10.11 -0.45
CA THR A 84 -3.92 10.46 -0.37
C THR A 84 -4.19 11.90 0.03
N GLY A 85 -3.21 12.60 0.60
CA GLY A 85 -3.40 13.91 1.21
C GLY A 85 -4.22 13.89 2.52
N ALA A 86 -4.58 12.69 3.03
CA ALA A 86 -5.41 12.55 4.22
C ALA A 86 -4.73 13.11 5.49
N GLY A 87 -5.53 13.42 6.51
CA GLY A 87 -5.02 13.85 7.81
C GLY A 87 -4.22 12.74 8.52
N LEU A 88 -3.41 13.12 9.51
CA LEU A 88 -2.61 12.16 10.30
C LEU A 88 -3.49 11.13 11.03
N ALA A 89 -4.62 11.58 11.57
CA ALA A 89 -5.59 10.72 12.26
C ALA A 89 -6.22 9.71 11.29
N GLU A 90 -6.69 10.19 10.13
CA GLU A 90 -7.30 9.34 9.09
C GLU A 90 -6.30 8.32 8.54
N SER A 91 -5.05 8.75 8.32
CA SER A 91 -3.97 7.89 7.84
C SER A 91 -3.63 6.78 8.83
N LYS A 92 -3.60 7.09 10.13
CA LYS A 92 -3.40 6.11 11.19
C LYS A 92 -4.54 5.09 11.21
N ASP A 93 -5.78 5.56 11.21
CA ASP A 93 -6.96 4.71 11.33
C ASP A 93 -7.17 3.83 10.10
N TYR A 94 -6.75 4.30 8.91
CA TYR A 94 -6.73 3.48 7.70
C TYR A 94 -5.70 2.35 7.80
N VAL A 95 -4.46 2.68 8.15
CA VAL A 95 -3.36 1.72 8.30
C VAL A 95 -3.65 0.68 9.40
N GLU A 96 -4.30 1.08 10.48
CA GLU A 96 -4.74 0.17 11.54
C GLU A 96 -5.81 -0.81 11.06
N ARG A 97 -6.78 -0.34 10.27
CA ARG A 97 -7.78 -1.21 9.65
C ARG A 97 -7.16 -2.21 8.67
N LEU A 98 -6.19 -1.78 7.86
CA LEU A 98 -5.42 -2.67 6.99
C LEU A 98 -4.63 -3.73 7.77
N MET A 99 -4.07 -3.36 8.92
CA MET A 99 -3.36 -4.30 9.78
C MET A 99 -4.30 -5.33 10.43
N GLN A 100 -5.51 -4.91 10.79
CA GLN A 100 -6.55 -5.80 11.33
C GLN A 100 -7.14 -6.71 10.25
N PHE A 101 -7.32 -6.20 9.04
CA PHE A 101 -7.77 -6.95 7.87
C PHE A 101 -6.58 -7.62 7.17
N LYS A 102 -5.82 -8.45 7.89
CA LYS A 102 -4.76 -9.27 7.27
C LYS A 102 -5.42 -10.48 6.60
N PRO A 103 -5.51 -10.58 5.25
CA PRO A 103 -6.12 -11.74 4.57
C PRO A 103 -5.36 -13.07 4.74
N GLY A 104 -4.37 -13.13 5.63
CA GLY A 104 -3.58 -14.31 5.97
C GLY A 104 -3.84 -14.91 7.36
N SER A 105 -4.81 -14.41 8.13
CA SER A 105 -5.29 -15.07 9.35
C SER A 105 -6.69 -15.67 9.14
N ASN A 106 -6.88 -16.36 8.02
CA ASN A 106 -7.89 -17.39 7.94
C ASN A 106 -7.37 -18.58 8.74
N THR A 107 -7.65 -18.57 10.05
CA THR A 107 -7.67 -19.77 10.86
C THR A 107 -8.68 -20.70 10.21
N VAL A 108 -8.17 -21.63 9.40
CA VAL A 108 -8.86 -22.86 9.06
C VAL A 108 -9.06 -23.60 10.38
N GLN A 109 -10.16 -23.31 11.08
CA GLN A 109 -10.90 -24.30 11.87
C GLN A 109 -11.73 -25.05 10.81
N GLN A 110 -11.26 -26.15 10.20
CA GLN A 110 -10.97 -27.43 10.85
C GLN A 110 -11.99 -27.79 11.94
N SER A 111 -13.26 -27.80 11.54
CA SER A 111 -14.27 -28.69 12.10
C SER A 111 -15.20 -29.11 10.98
N ARG A 112 -14.73 -30.08 10.19
CA ARG A 112 -15.49 -31.27 9.76
C ARG A 112 -14.50 -32.40 9.46
N ASP A 113 -14.53 -33.37 10.39
CA ASP A 113 -14.35 -34.79 10.15
C ASP A 113 -12.98 -35.30 9.66
N THR A 114 -12.28 -35.95 10.60
CA THR A 114 -11.68 -37.29 10.51
C THR A 114 -11.02 -37.69 9.18
N ASP A 115 -9.75 -38.11 9.25
CA ASP A 115 -8.99 -38.87 8.22
C ASP A 115 -8.11 -38.12 7.20
N ILE A 116 -7.28 -37.18 7.63
CA ILE A 116 -6.05 -36.83 6.88
C ILE A 116 -4.85 -36.64 7.83
N LYS A 117 -4.38 -37.74 8.43
CA LYS A 117 -3.17 -37.75 9.29
C LYS A 117 -1.92 -38.31 8.59
N ASN A 118 -1.83 -38.33 7.25
CA ASN A 118 -0.72 -39.04 6.58
C ASN A 118 -0.34 -38.62 5.15
N ILE A 119 -0.39 -37.34 4.78
CA ILE A 119 0.11 -36.94 3.46
C ILE A 119 0.73 -35.55 3.52
N ILE A 120 2.00 -35.46 3.15
CA ILE A 120 2.89 -34.28 3.14
C ILE A 120 3.69 -34.13 4.44
N SER A 121 4.55 -35.13 4.68
CA SER A 121 5.93 -34.82 5.06
C SER A 121 6.59 -33.94 4.00
N ASP A 122 7.57 -33.17 4.44
CA ASP A 122 8.63 -32.53 3.66
C ASP A 122 8.26 -31.30 2.83
N ASN A 123 8.24 -30.14 3.49
CA ASN A 123 9.09 -29.06 3.00
C ASN A 123 9.49 -28.14 4.15
N SER A 124 10.68 -28.39 4.68
CA SER A 124 11.45 -27.43 5.47
C SER A 124 11.72 -26.21 4.59
N GLY A 125 10.75 -25.29 4.60
CA GLY A 125 10.77 -24.00 3.92
C GLY A 125 11.82 -23.10 4.55
N ASN A 126 13.05 -23.35 4.13
CA ASN A 126 14.25 -22.55 4.28
C ASN A 126 13.91 -21.07 4.06
N ASN A 127 13.60 -20.34 5.14
CA ASN A 127 13.36 -18.89 5.09
C ASN A 127 14.71 -18.18 4.95
N GLN A 128 15.25 -18.26 3.73
CA GLN A 128 16.46 -17.58 3.30
C GLN A 128 16.20 -16.09 3.17
N ASN A 129 16.25 -15.39 4.29
CA ASN A 129 16.53 -13.96 4.24
C ASN A 129 18.00 -13.84 3.78
N PRO A 130 18.31 -13.23 2.62
CA PRO A 130 19.67 -13.18 2.09
C PRO A 130 20.64 -12.50 3.07
N LEU A 131 20.12 -11.54 3.85
CA LEU A 131 20.85 -10.87 4.93
C LEU A 131 21.09 -11.77 6.15
N LYS A 132 20.11 -12.62 6.55
CA LYS A 132 20.31 -13.54 7.67
C LYS A 132 21.25 -14.68 7.31
N ASN A 133 21.17 -15.23 6.08
CA ASN A 133 22.12 -16.24 5.62
C ASN A 133 23.56 -15.68 5.57
N PHE A 134 23.74 -14.42 5.20
CA PHE A 134 25.05 -13.76 5.24
C PHE A 134 25.55 -13.59 6.68
N MET A 135 24.70 -13.09 7.58
CA MET A 135 25.05 -12.92 9.00
C MET A 135 25.36 -14.24 9.70
N ILE A 136 24.57 -15.29 9.44
CA ILE A 136 24.78 -16.63 10.01
C ILE A 136 26.10 -17.23 9.50
N LYS A 137 26.41 -17.09 8.20
CA LYS A 137 27.69 -17.54 7.64
C LYS A 137 28.87 -16.74 8.22
N LEU A 138 28.75 -15.42 8.35
CA LEU A 138 29.77 -14.56 8.94
C LEU A 138 30.06 -14.94 10.40
N LEU A 139 29.02 -15.17 11.20
CA LEU A 139 29.14 -15.59 12.59
C LEU A 139 29.88 -16.94 12.71
N LEU A 140 29.54 -17.92 11.87
CA LEU A 140 30.20 -19.22 11.85
C LEU A 140 31.70 -19.11 11.54
N VAL A 141 32.08 -18.30 10.55
CA VAL A 141 33.50 -18.08 10.19
C VAL A 141 34.26 -17.46 11.36
N ILE A 142 33.69 -16.45 12.02
CA ILE A 142 34.30 -15.81 13.20
C ILE A 142 34.48 -16.81 14.34
N LEU A 143 33.48 -17.66 14.58
CA LEU A 143 33.53 -18.66 15.65
C LEU A 143 34.62 -19.71 15.39
N ILE A 144 34.74 -20.19 14.15
CA ILE A 144 35.77 -21.15 13.74
C ILE A 144 37.17 -20.53 13.87
N ALA A 145 37.34 -19.29 13.41
CA ALA A 145 38.61 -18.58 13.55
C ALA A 145 39.01 -18.40 15.03
N ALA A 146 38.07 -18.01 15.89
CA ALA A 146 38.29 -17.88 17.33
C ALA A 146 38.63 -19.22 18.00
N ALA A 147 38.00 -20.32 17.58
CA ALA A 147 38.30 -21.65 18.09
C ALA A 147 39.71 -22.12 17.69
N LEU A 148 40.13 -21.82 16.46
CA LEU A 148 41.48 -22.12 15.97
C LEU A 148 42.55 -21.31 16.71
N THR A 149 42.33 -20.01 16.92
CA THR A 149 43.27 -19.18 17.69
C THR A 149 43.33 -19.60 19.16
N TYR A 150 42.21 -19.95 19.78
CA TYR A 150 42.18 -20.49 21.14
C TYR A 150 42.93 -21.82 21.24
N LEU A 151 42.77 -22.72 20.26
CA LEU A 151 43.49 -24.01 20.23
C LEU A 151 44.99 -23.80 20.08
N MET A 152 45.42 -22.87 19.21
CA MET A 152 46.84 -22.53 19.03
C MET A 152 47.45 -21.89 20.28
N PHE A 153 46.67 -21.14 21.06
CA PHE A 153 47.15 -20.51 22.29
C PHE A 153 47.15 -21.47 23.49
N LYS A 154 46.39 -22.57 23.41
CA LYS A 154 46.24 -23.56 24.49
C LYS A 154 47.23 -24.73 24.37
N ILE A 155 47.93 -24.87 23.25
CA ILE A 155 49.01 -25.85 23.04
C ILE A 155 50.36 -25.27 23.47
#